data_AF-A0A820FDP3-F1
#
_entry.id   AF-A0A820FDP3-F1
#
_cell.length_a   1.000
_cell.length_b   1.000
_cell.length_c   1.000
_cell.angle_alpha   90.00
_cell.angle_beta   90.00
_cell.angle_gamma   90.00
#
_symmetry.space_group_name_H-M   'P 1'
#
loop_
_entity.id
_entity.type
_entity.pdbx_description
1 polymer ?
#
loop_
_entity_poly.entity_id
_entity_poly.type
_entity_poly.pdbx_seq_one_letter_code
_entity_poly.pdbx_strand_id
1 'polypeptide(L)'
;SAVSTASTAPTTTTAPTTTTTAAPCFFGDDQVRLVNGDITTISELRSGMKVYSMNNHNELMEDEVIMILHRDPDETDLFCVIETSDPRYKLSVTCDHYVAVSDGSKTHYLISDHVKSTEHFVYVHDDLNHQLELVQVTNVTRR
;
A
#
# COMPACT_ATOMS: atom_id res chain seq x y z
N SER A 1 66.36 -4.09 23.89
CA SER A 1 65.17 -4.66 24.54
C SER A 1 64.01 -3.69 24.33
N ALA A 2 63.14 -3.98 23.36
CA ALA A 2 61.79 -4.55 23.56
C ALA A 2 60.76 -3.42 23.83
N VAL A 3 60.01 -2.97 22.81
CA VAL A 3 58.67 -3.46 22.37
C VAL A 3 57.52 -2.83 23.18
N SER A 4 56.72 -1.98 22.53
CA SER A 4 55.29 -2.21 22.21
C SER A 4 54.38 -0.97 22.31
N THR A 5 53.39 -0.98 21.44
CA THR A 5 52.41 0.03 20.98
C THR A 5 51.05 -0.01 21.69
N ALA A 6 50.31 1.10 21.66
CA ALA A 6 48.84 1.25 21.38
C ALA A 6 48.50 2.76 21.52
N SER A 7 47.98 3.52 20.54
CA SER A 7 46.86 3.39 19.59
C SER A 7 45.49 3.24 20.27
N THR A 8 44.89 4.37 20.66
CA THR A 8 43.50 4.46 21.10
C THR A 8 42.67 5.14 20.00
N ALA A 9 41.72 4.40 19.45
CA ALA A 9 40.77 4.84 18.43
C ALA A 9 39.75 5.85 18.99
N PRO A 10 39.18 6.73 18.15
CA PRO A 10 37.98 7.48 18.52
C PRO A 10 36.75 6.58 18.47
N THR A 11 36.02 6.52 19.57
CA THR A 11 34.76 5.80 19.71
C THR A 11 33.70 6.46 18.82
N THR A 12 33.31 5.78 17.75
CA THR A 12 32.12 6.13 16.97
C THR A 12 30.90 5.90 17.84
N THR A 13 30.30 6.97 18.35
CA THR A 13 28.96 6.93 18.94
C THR A 13 27.99 6.61 17.82
N THR A 14 27.63 5.34 17.69
CA THR A 14 26.52 4.89 16.86
C THR A 14 25.27 5.62 17.34
N ALA A 15 24.75 6.54 16.52
CA ALA A 15 23.43 7.09 16.73
C ALA A 15 22.44 5.92 16.83
N PRO A 16 21.46 5.95 17.75
CA PRO A 16 20.41 4.95 17.74
C PRO A 16 19.77 4.96 16.37
N THR A 17 19.77 3.81 15.69
CA THR A 17 18.97 3.59 14.49
C THR A 17 17.53 3.75 14.91
N THR A 18 16.99 4.96 14.75
CA THR A 18 15.56 5.17 14.78
C THR A 18 15.04 4.37 13.59
N THR A 19 14.49 3.19 13.87
CA THR A 19 13.52 2.57 12.98
C THR A 19 12.36 3.55 12.90
N THR A 20 12.46 4.52 12.00
CA THR A 20 11.30 5.24 11.49
C THR A 20 10.45 4.14 10.88
N THR A 21 9.38 3.74 11.56
CA THR A 21 8.37 2.89 10.91
C THR A 21 7.97 3.64 9.65
N ALA A 22 8.26 3.06 8.49
CA ALA A 22 7.89 3.65 7.21
C ALA A 22 6.39 3.95 7.23
N ALA A 23 5.98 5.04 6.59
CA ALA A 23 4.55 5.34 6.49
C ALA A 23 3.86 4.22 5.70
N PRO A 24 2.57 3.92 5.95
CA PRO A 24 1.90 2.87 5.20
C PRO A 24 1.85 3.18 3.71
N CYS A 25 2.23 2.22 2.87
CA CYS A 25 2.51 2.44 1.44
C CYS A 25 1.88 1.39 0.52
N PHE A 26 1.77 1.75 -0.76
CA PHE A 26 1.41 0.86 -1.86
C PHE A 26 2.67 0.34 -2.56
N PHE A 27 2.61 -0.85 -3.15
CA PHE A 27 3.71 -1.36 -3.97
C PHE A 27 3.81 -0.59 -5.30
N GLY A 28 5.02 -0.24 -5.70
CA GLY A 28 5.25 0.66 -6.84
C GLY A 28 4.69 0.16 -8.18
N ASP A 29 4.68 -1.16 -8.41
CA ASP A 29 4.22 -1.78 -9.66
C ASP A 29 2.70 -2.03 -9.69
N ASP A 30 1.99 -1.82 -8.58
CA ASP A 30 0.54 -1.92 -8.58
C ASP A 30 -0.05 -0.83 -9.50
N GLN A 31 -1.16 -1.16 -10.14
CA GLN A 31 -1.76 -0.31 -11.16
C GLN A 31 -2.85 0.58 -10.59
N VAL A 32 -2.95 1.79 -11.15
CA VAL A 32 -4.04 2.74 -10.90
C VAL A 32 -4.65 3.11 -12.24
N ARG A 33 -5.99 3.04 -12.31
CA ARG A 33 -6.75 3.59 -13.42
C ARG A 33 -6.99 5.07 -13.18
N LEU A 34 -6.69 5.85 -14.21
CA LEU A 34 -6.97 7.29 -14.23
C LEU A 34 -8.38 7.55 -14.77
N VAL A 35 -8.93 8.70 -14.41
CA VAL A 35 -10.27 9.14 -14.86
C VAL A 35 -10.35 9.27 -16.38
N ASN A 36 -9.23 9.58 -17.05
CA ASN A 36 -9.18 9.67 -18.51
C ASN A 36 -9.18 8.29 -19.21
N GLY A 37 -9.23 7.19 -18.46
CA GLY A 37 -9.24 5.82 -18.94
C GLY A 37 -7.87 5.15 -19.01
N ASP A 38 -6.78 5.92 -18.91
CA ASP A 38 -5.41 5.38 -18.93
C ASP A 38 -5.13 4.54 -17.67
N ILE A 39 -4.16 3.65 -17.78
CA ILE A 39 -3.63 2.87 -16.66
C ILE A 39 -2.16 3.22 -16.50
N THR A 40 -1.75 3.49 -15.26
CA THR A 40 -0.35 3.75 -14.88
C THR A 40 -0.01 2.95 -13.63
N THR A 41 1.27 2.93 -13.24
CA THR A 41 1.67 2.32 -11.96
C THR A 41 1.67 3.35 -10.83
N ILE A 42 1.60 2.91 -9.58
CA ILE A 42 1.75 3.77 -8.40
C ILE A 42 3.06 4.56 -8.44
N SER A 43 4.15 3.93 -8.90
CA SER A 43 5.47 4.57 -9.04
C SER A 43 5.49 5.68 -10.11
N GLU A 44 4.62 5.58 -11.11
CA GLU A 44 4.45 6.54 -12.20
C GLU A 44 3.41 7.62 -11.91
N LEU A 45 2.56 7.46 -10.91
CA LEU A 45 1.57 8.47 -10.51
C LEU A 45 2.23 9.83 -10.20
N ARG A 46 1.60 10.94 -10.58
CA ARG A 46 2.12 12.30 -10.38
C ARG A 46 1.00 13.21 -9.88
N SER A 47 1.40 14.31 -9.23
CA SER A 47 0.44 15.36 -8.87
C SER A 47 -0.28 15.91 -10.11
N GLY A 48 -1.56 16.24 -9.98
CA GLY A 48 -2.42 16.71 -11.05
C GLY A 48 -3.09 15.59 -11.87
N MET A 49 -2.69 14.33 -11.69
CA MET A 49 -3.38 13.20 -12.30
C MET A 49 -4.69 12.93 -11.57
N LYS A 50 -5.76 12.65 -12.32
CA LYS A 50 -7.08 12.35 -11.77
C LYS A 50 -7.28 10.84 -11.66
N VAL A 51 -7.68 10.40 -10.48
CA VAL A 51 -7.92 8.99 -10.12
C VAL A 51 -9.33 8.81 -9.60
N TYR A 52 -9.79 7.57 -9.51
CA TYR A 52 -10.99 7.26 -8.75
C TYR A 52 -10.64 6.98 -7.28
N SER A 53 -11.45 7.51 -6.38
CA SER A 53 -11.39 7.25 -4.94
C SER A 53 -12.75 6.81 -4.42
N MET A 54 -12.78 6.27 -3.20
CA MET A 54 -14.01 5.93 -2.50
C MET A 54 -14.24 6.96 -1.39
N ASN A 55 -15.42 7.56 -1.34
CA ASN A 55 -15.79 8.47 -0.25
C ASN A 55 -16.29 7.70 0.99
N ASN A 56 -16.64 8.42 2.06
CA ASN A 56 -17.13 7.84 3.31
C ASN A 56 -18.54 7.23 3.24
N HIS A 57 -19.26 7.41 2.13
CA HIS A 57 -20.54 6.75 1.83
C HIS A 57 -20.36 5.53 0.92
N ASN A 58 -19.11 5.12 0.66
CA ASN A 58 -18.74 4.04 -0.27
C ASN A 58 -19.12 4.32 -1.73
N GLU A 59 -19.13 5.59 -2.12
CA GLU A 59 -19.40 6.01 -3.49
C GLU A 59 -18.08 6.26 -4.23
N LEU A 60 -18.05 5.89 -5.51
CA LEU A 60 -16.95 6.22 -6.40
C LEU A 60 -16.93 7.72 -6.68
N MET A 61 -15.78 8.36 -6.51
CA MET A 61 -15.58 9.77 -6.81
C MET A 61 -14.33 9.97 -7.66
N GLU A 62 -14.32 11.01 -8.49
CA GLU A 62 -13.11 11.48 -9.14
C GLU A 62 -12.34 12.39 -8.19
N ASP A 63 -11.04 12.16 -8.05
CA ASP A 63 -10.16 12.95 -7.22
C ASP A 63 -8.86 13.28 -7.95
N GLU A 64 -8.15 14.31 -7.49
CA GLU A 64 -6.86 14.71 -8.03
C GLU A 64 -5.74 14.37 -7.04
N VAL A 65 -4.69 13.73 -7.53
CA VAL A 65 -3.49 13.50 -6.74
C VAL A 65 -2.84 14.86 -6.48
N ILE A 66 -2.91 15.37 -5.25
CA ILE A 66 -2.31 16.66 -4.89
C ILE A 66 -0.82 16.54 -4.55
N MET A 67 -0.42 15.45 -3.88
CA MET A 67 0.95 15.24 -3.42
C MET A 67 1.29 13.75 -3.29
N ILE A 68 2.57 13.42 -3.45
CA ILE A 68 3.11 12.09 -3.15
C ILE A 68 3.85 12.19 -1.82
N LEU A 69 3.34 11.51 -0.79
CA LEU A 69 3.88 11.59 0.58
C LEU A 69 5.18 10.81 0.76
N HIS A 70 5.28 9.66 0.08
CA HIS A 70 6.42 8.77 0.15
C HIS A 70 6.68 8.12 -1.21
N ARG A 71 7.95 8.03 -1.60
CA ARG A 71 8.39 7.33 -2.81
C ARG A 71 9.89 7.05 -2.69
N ASP A 72 10.23 5.80 -2.41
CA ASP A 72 11.59 5.30 -2.46
C ASP A 72 11.58 3.95 -3.20
N PRO A 73 12.12 3.88 -4.43
CA PRO A 73 12.15 2.63 -5.21
C PRO A 73 13.20 1.63 -4.68
N ASP A 74 14.15 2.06 -3.85
CA ASP A 74 15.22 1.22 -3.30
C ASP A 74 14.90 0.71 -1.89
N GLU A 75 13.80 1.19 -1.29
CA GLU A 75 13.35 0.75 0.03
C GLU A 75 12.71 -0.65 -0.03
N THR A 76 13.16 -1.52 0.87
CA THR A 76 12.57 -2.84 1.08
C THR A 76 11.67 -2.82 2.30
N ASP A 77 10.42 -3.23 2.12
CA ASP A 77 9.44 -3.38 3.21
C ASP A 77 8.68 -4.71 3.07
N LEU A 78 7.98 -5.11 4.12
CA LEU A 78 7.11 -6.29 4.13
C LEU A 78 5.74 -5.91 3.58
N PHE A 79 5.36 -6.51 2.45
CA PHE A 79 4.08 -6.27 1.80
C PHE A 79 3.08 -7.39 2.08
N CYS A 80 1.87 -6.99 2.41
CA CYS A 80 0.70 -7.84 2.42
C CYS A 80 0.03 -7.76 1.04
N VAL A 81 -0.11 -8.91 0.38
CA VAL A 81 -0.75 -9.05 -0.93
C VAL A 81 -2.13 -9.67 -0.74
N ILE A 82 -3.16 -8.89 -1.06
CA ILE A 82 -4.57 -9.26 -0.98
C ILE A 82 -5.02 -9.65 -2.39
N GLU A 83 -5.37 -10.92 -2.57
CA GLU A 83 -5.89 -11.46 -3.82
C GLU A 83 -7.40 -11.66 -3.68
N THR A 84 -8.13 -11.40 -4.76
CA THR A 84 -9.59 -11.50 -4.77
C THR A 84 -10.10 -12.69 -5.58
N SER A 85 -11.41 -12.94 -5.56
CA SER A 85 -12.03 -13.98 -6.37
C SER A 85 -11.96 -13.71 -7.87
N ASP A 86 -11.76 -12.45 -8.27
CA ASP A 86 -11.37 -12.09 -9.63
C ASP A 86 -9.85 -11.87 -9.66
N PRO A 87 -9.08 -12.73 -10.36
CA PRO A 87 -7.61 -12.65 -10.36
C PRO A 87 -7.07 -11.39 -11.04
N ARG A 88 -7.93 -10.61 -11.73
CA ARG A 88 -7.56 -9.30 -12.26
C ARG A 88 -7.32 -8.28 -11.15
N TYR A 89 -7.96 -8.45 -9.99
CA TYR A 89 -7.83 -7.54 -8.86
C TYR A 89 -6.94 -8.13 -7.78
N LYS A 90 -5.84 -7.42 -7.53
CA LYS A 90 -4.86 -7.71 -6.50
C LYS A 90 -4.36 -6.38 -5.93
N LEU A 91 -4.18 -6.32 -4.63
CA LEU A 91 -3.64 -5.15 -3.93
C LEU A 91 -2.42 -5.56 -3.12
N SER A 92 -1.30 -4.88 -3.31
CA SER A 92 -0.05 -5.04 -2.58
C SER A 92 0.23 -3.77 -1.79
N VAL A 93 0.17 -3.85 -0.46
CA VAL A 93 0.39 -2.73 0.45
C VAL A 93 1.27 -3.16 1.61
N THR A 94 1.92 -2.23 2.30
CA THR A 94 2.62 -2.55 3.56
C THR A 94 1.65 -3.19 4.55
N CYS A 95 2.14 -4.09 5.41
CA CYS A 95 1.28 -4.87 6.31
C CYS A 95 0.56 -4.04 7.41
N ASP A 96 0.87 -2.76 7.53
CA ASP A 96 0.21 -1.78 8.40
C ASP A 96 -0.75 -0.82 7.66
N HIS A 97 -0.94 -0.99 6.35
CA HIS A 97 -1.81 -0.15 5.53
C HIS A 97 -3.30 -0.39 5.80
N TYR A 98 -4.07 0.69 6.00
CA TYR A 98 -5.51 0.59 6.19
C TYR A 98 -6.24 0.33 4.88
N VAL A 99 -6.94 -0.80 4.80
CA VAL A 99 -7.76 -1.22 3.67
C VAL A 99 -9.23 -1.16 4.07
N ALA A 100 -10.05 -0.55 3.22
CA ALA A 100 -11.50 -0.61 3.37
C ALA A 100 -12.00 -2.01 2.98
N VAL A 101 -12.61 -2.71 3.93
CA VAL A 101 -13.20 -4.03 3.75
C VAL A 101 -14.67 -4.01 4.12
N SER A 102 -15.42 -4.97 3.61
CA SER A 102 -16.80 -5.22 3.99
C SER A 102 -16.97 -6.66 4.48
N ASP A 103 -17.81 -6.87 5.49
CA ASP A 103 -18.29 -8.19 5.92
C ASP A 103 -19.60 -8.60 5.21
N GLY A 104 -20.00 -7.85 4.17
CA GLY A 104 -21.26 -8.00 3.45
C GLY A 104 -22.39 -7.11 3.98
N SER A 105 -22.24 -6.52 5.17
CA SER A 105 -23.25 -5.64 5.77
C SER A 105 -22.74 -4.24 6.05
N LYS A 106 -21.46 -4.11 6.42
CA LYS A 106 -20.84 -2.85 6.83
C LYS A 106 -19.41 -2.76 6.37
N THR A 107 -18.99 -1.52 6.13
CA THR A 107 -17.62 -1.16 5.80
C THR A 107 -16.82 -0.90 7.06
N HIS A 108 -15.63 -1.47 7.11
CA HIS A 108 -14.64 -1.28 8.17
C HIS A 108 -13.27 -1.03 7.54
N TYR A 109 -12.42 -0.27 8.24
CA TYR A 109 -11.02 -0.12 7.86
C TYR A 109 -10.18 -1.05 8.74
N LEU A 110 -9.48 -1.98 8.12
CA LEU A 110 -8.56 -2.89 8.79
C LEU A 110 -7.15 -2.63 8.30
N ILE A 111 -6.15 -2.79 9.17
CA ILE A 111 -4.78 -2.94 8.69
C ILE A 111 -4.71 -4.19 7.80
N SER A 112 -3.93 -4.10 6.72
CA SER A 112 -3.84 -5.12 5.68
C SER A 112 -3.48 -6.51 6.22
N ASP A 113 -2.65 -6.60 7.25
CA ASP A 113 -2.31 -7.86 7.93
C ASP A 113 -3.49 -8.54 8.66
N HIS A 114 -4.56 -7.79 8.92
CA HIS A 114 -5.78 -8.30 9.55
C HIS A 114 -6.91 -8.59 8.54
N VAL A 115 -6.67 -8.36 7.25
CA VAL A 115 -7.60 -8.77 6.20
C VAL A 115 -7.56 -10.28 6.09
N LYS A 116 -8.74 -10.92 6.05
CA LYS A 116 -8.88 -12.36 6.04
C LYS A 116 -9.57 -12.82 4.77
N SER A 117 -9.03 -13.89 4.18
CA SER A 117 -9.69 -14.63 3.11
C SER A 117 -11.05 -15.16 3.56
N THR A 118 -12.01 -15.23 2.64
CA THR A 118 -13.36 -15.80 2.81
C THR A 118 -14.32 -15.03 3.73
N GLU A 119 -13.81 -14.29 4.71
CA GLU A 119 -14.61 -13.45 5.62
C GLU A 119 -14.86 -12.04 5.06
N HIS A 120 -13.88 -11.48 4.33
CA HIS A 120 -13.93 -10.09 3.89
C HIS A 120 -14.08 -9.95 2.37
N PHE A 121 -14.67 -8.82 1.99
CA PHE A 121 -14.73 -8.30 0.63
C PHE A 121 -13.97 -6.98 0.56
N VAL A 122 -13.37 -6.69 -0.59
CA VAL A 122 -12.77 -5.38 -0.90
C VAL A 122 -13.59 -4.67 -1.97
N TYR A 123 -13.52 -3.34 -1.99
CA TYR A 123 -14.12 -2.52 -3.02
C TYR A 123 -13.19 -2.43 -4.22
N VAL A 124 -13.68 -2.76 -5.40
CA VAL A 124 -12.98 -2.57 -6.67
C VAL A 124 -13.85 -1.78 -7.63
N HIS A 125 -13.19 -1.02 -8.50
CA HIS A 125 -13.87 -0.22 -9.50
C HIS A 125 -14.31 -1.11 -10.67
N ASP A 126 -15.62 -1.23 -10.87
CA ASP A 126 -16.21 -1.84 -12.05
C ASP A 126 -16.25 -0.82 -13.19
N ASP A 127 -15.29 -0.93 -14.10
CA ASP A 127 -15.13 -0.03 -15.23
C ASP A 127 -16.35 0.02 -16.17
N LEU A 128 -17.15 -1.06 -16.25
CA LEU A 128 -18.29 -1.12 -17.17
C LEU A 128 -19.48 -0.35 -16.63
N ASN A 129 -19.70 -0.41 -15.33
CA ASN A 129 -20.84 0.21 -14.67
C ASN A 129 -20.49 1.50 -13.92
N HIS A 130 -19.20 1.89 -13.89
CA HIS A 130 -18.69 3.07 -13.19
C HIS A 130 -19.13 3.15 -11.73
N GLN A 131 -19.00 2.03 -11.03
CA GLN A 131 -19.40 1.89 -9.63
C GLN A 131 -18.37 1.06 -8.87
N LEU A 132 -18.47 1.07 -7.54
CA LEU A 132 -17.70 0.15 -6.72
C LEU A 132 -18.47 -1.16 -6.57
N GLU A 133 -17.79 -2.27 -6.78
CA GLU A 133 -18.30 -3.61 -6.52
C GLU A 133 -17.53 -4.26 -5.36
N LEU A 134 -18.21 -5.12 -4.60
CA LEU A 134 -17.60 -5.91 -3.55
C LEU A 134 -17.11 -7.24 -4.13
N VAL A 135 -15.80 -7.48 -4.02
CA VAL A 135 -15.18 -8.72 -4.49
C VAL A 135 -14.52 -9.45 -3.31
N GLN A 136 -14.79 -10.75 -3.21
CA GLN A 136 -14.37 -11.55 -2.07
C GLN A 136 -12.86 -11.68 -2.05
N VAL A 137 -12.24 -11.52 -0.87
CA VAL A 137 -10.83 -11.83 -0.67
C VAL A 137 -10.66 -13.35 -0.63
N THR A 138 -9.78 -13.89 -1.46
CA THR A 138 -9.52 -15.33 -1.56
C THR A 138 -8.21 -15.73 -0.90
N ASN A 139 -7.24 -14.82 -0.84
CA ASN A 139 -5.93 -15.09 -0.26
C ASN A 139 -5.29 -13.80 0.27
N VAL A 140 -4.50 -13.92 1.33
CA VAL A 140 -3.67 -12.83 1.86
C VAL A 140 -2.30 -13.41 2.18
N THR A 141 -1.24 -12.89 1.55
CA THR A 141 0.13 -13.38 1.72
C THR A 141 1.08 -12.25 2.11
N ARG A 142 2.13 -12.57 2.85
CA ARG A 142 3.21 -11.63 3.19
C ARG A 142 4.42 -11.89 2.29
N ARG A 143 4.99 -10.85 1.69
CA ARG A 143 6.15 -10.93 0.80
C ARG A 143 7.17 -9.84 1.08
#